data_AF-A0A2E6CDC9-F1
#
_entry.id   AF-A0A2E6CDC9-F1
#
_cell.length_a   1.000
_cell.length_b   1.000
_cell.length_c   1.000
_cell.angle_alpha   90.00
_cell.angle_beta   90.00
_cell.angle_gamma   90.00
#
_symmetry.space_group_name_H-M   'P 1'
#
loop_
_entity.id
_entity.type
_entity.pdbx_description
1 polymer ?
#
loop_
_entity_poly.entity_id
_entity_poly.type
_entity_poly.pdbx_seq_one_letter_code
_entity_poly.pdbx_strand_id
1 'polypeptide(L)'
;MDDYLKRLAEAQDLDEVNALITRLVQEARVSSAPRDQRRLFIRHLVLNKALLRDLQTHAAIDHLFVALTPEMWTELFSDAVERELPKVLVDVVNEQADVDHRQILRLVPDNNPKVLFAIIKSLSTHIDKQKGSACRLGGMRTARIMADLYNLMAKDTRAWKRRSPPSCRIDGDRIAKLKEDKVLDQLVEAYETRINQLQRIDLRRSLADLGEERNAAPRMAESDFNRTFLVESPLRIGISSANASDNHMRSKEQGGKTLNLGIDLQMEGEEHTSPPLTVTARRLAEPKLILRSLSMDFKADFEASSKGDEETQSKLFFAYRRGGDEALRLVKQALVHVGIVRDHSDAIISDIAAFTGGGGLELVTSSKVQQGSGLGTSSILAASVLKILYRLSNHSYGNVESEYPGLYDQSVLLEQSFGLNSGWQDARGACGGPSAIKNFYAPPTDGLPAPERQFLSGIDESLFAKRVVLFDTGISRAATRGLNEVLDVYLTRDPHRYIAIRESLDIHDRMVQALQQGSYDQLGDLSARYWQLRCILDPGATSKALQHLFEHPSLTNLSEGGLLTGAAGGGFALLIAREGREDELRKGLTALRNMAPYAKSSVVSYSLNRTGISLSERP
;
A
#
# COMPACT_ATOMS: atom_id res chain seq x y z
N MET A 1 -9.61 24.70 39.38
CA MET A 1 -9.36 23.59 38.43
C MET A 1 -10.24 23.65 37.19
N ASP A 2 -11.56 23.82 37.28
CA ASP A 2 -12.47 23.81 36.10
C ASP A 2 -12.13 24.85 35.03
N ASP A 3 -11.79 26.08 35.43
CA ASP A 3 -11.35 27.13 34.48
C ASP A 3 -10.11 26.70 33.67
N TYR A 4 -9.09 26.16 34.36
CA TYR A 4 -7.89 25.66 33.71
C TYR A 4 -8.16 24.46 32.79
N LEU A 5 -9.12 23.59 33.13
CA LEU A 5 -9.52 22.46 32.27
C LEU A 5 -10.21 22.94 31.00
N LYS A 6 -11.11 23.93 31.12
CA LYS A 6 -11.75 24.57 29.96
C LYS A 6 -10.70 25.20 29.05
N ARG A 7 -9.78 25.98 29.63
CA ARG A 7 -8.67 26.59 28.90
C ARG A 7 -7.76 25.55 28.25
N LEU A 8 -7.50 24.41 28.90
CA LEU A 8 -6.69 23.34 28.31
C LEU A 8 -7.37 22.73 27.08
N ALA A 9 -8.69 22.58 27.09
CA ALA A 9 -9.44 22.09 25.94
C ALA A 9 -9.43 23.08 24.77
N GLU A 10 -9.39 24.39 25.08
CA GLU A 10 -9.44 25.50 24.13
C GLU A 10 -8.05 26.01 23.71
N ALA A 11 -6.98 25.53 24.35
CA ALA A 11 -5.62 26.00 24.10
C ALA A 11 -5.19 25.77 22.65
N GLN A 12 -4.51 26.75 22.08
CA GLN A 12 -4.25 26.84 20.63
C GLN A 12 -2.84 26.40 20.20
N ASP A 13 -1.93 26.21 21.16
CA ASP A 13 -0.55 25.80 20.94
C ASP A 13 0.03 25.03 22.14
N LEU A 14 1.22 24.46 21.94
CA LEU A 14 1.93 23.66 22.96
C LEU A 14 2.37 24.50 24.17
N ASP A 15 2.72 25.77 24.00
CA ASP A 15 3.23 26.61 25.10
C ASP A 15 2.12 26.93 26.10
N GLU A 16 0.92 27.27 25.61
CA GLU A 16 -0.27 27.45 26.43
C GLU A 16 -0.64 26.14 27.14
N VAL A 17 -0.63 25.01 26.42
CA VAL A 17 -0.88 23.69 27.02
C VAL A 17 0.13 23.38 28.12
N ASN A 18 1.43 23.60 27.89
CA ASN A 18 2.47 23.34 28.87
C ASN A 18 2.31 24.19 30.13
N ALA A 19 1.97 25.48 29.97
CA ALA A 19 1.67 26.35 31.11
C ALA A 19 0.46 25.85 31.91
N LEU A 20 -0.59 25.39 31.23
CA LEU A 20 -1.80 24.85 31.86
C LEU A 20 -1.55 23.49 32.53
N ILE A 21 -0.74 22.61 31.94
CA ILE A 21 -0.28 21.35 32.57
C ILE A 21 0.39 21.67 33.90
N THR A 22 1.36 22.59 33.93
CA THR A 22 2.06 22.94 35.17
C THR A 22 1.11 23.43 36.25
N ARG A 23 0.12 24.27 35.91
CA ARG A 23 -0.90 24.76 36.85
C ARG A 23 -1.83 23.64 37.33
N LEU A 24 -2.34 22.81 36.43
CA LEU A 24 -3.25 21.70 36.75
C LEU A 24 -2.57 20.64 37.62
N VAL A 25 -1.28 20.38 37.38
CA VAL A 25 -0.45 19.52 38.22
C VAL A 25 -0.30 20.08 39.64
N GLN A 26 -0.01 21.38 39.78
CA GLN A 26 0.08 22.03 41.09
C GLN A 26 -1.25 21.95 41.85
N GLU A 27 -2.36 22.25 41.19
CA GLU A 27 -3.71 22.14 41.74
C GLU A 27 -4.03 20.70 42.18
N ALA A 28 -3.65 19.70 41.38
CA ALA A 28 -3.89 18.29 41.71
C ALA A 28 -3.11 17.82 42.95
N ARG A 29 -1.95 18.42 43.23
CA ARG A 29 -1.14 18.13 44.44
C ARG A 29 -1.73 18.74 45.71
N VAL A 30 -2.29 19.94 45.60
CA VAL A 30 -2.75 20.73 46.76
C VAL A 30 -4.21 20.46 47.08
N SER A 31 -5.03 20.14 46.08
CA SER A 31 -6.48 19.97 46.23
C SER A 31 -6.91 18.51 46.19
N SER A 32 -8.00 18.20 46.90
CA SER A 32 -8.80 16.99 46.68
C SER A 32 -9.64 17.13 45.41
N ALA A 33 -9.01 17.48 44.28
CA ALA A 33 -9.65 17.63 42.99
C ALA A 33 -10.61 16.45 42.72
N PRO A 34 -11.90 16.70 42.46
CA PRO A 34 -12.87 15.68 42.10
C PRO A 34 -12.33 14.72 41.03
N ARG A 35 -12.67 13.44 41.16
CA ARG A 35 -12.27 12.38 40.22
C ARG A 35 -12.57 12.75 38.76
N ASP A 36 -13.68 13.42 38.52
CA ASP A 36 -14.09 13.84 37.18
C ASP A 36 -13.20 14.92 36.57
N GLN A 37 -12.64 15.84 37.38
CA GLN A 37 -11.71 16.86 36.88
C GLN A 37 -10.38 16.23 36.44
N ARG A 38 -9.87 15.25 37.19
CA ARG A 38 -8.66 14.50 36.82
C ARG A 38 -8.86 13.68 35.54
N ARG A 39 -10.06 13.15 35.32
CA ARG A 39 -10.44 12.47 34.07
C ARG A 39 -10.47 13.45 32.90
N LEU A 40 -11.13 14.60 33.07
CA LEU A 40 -11.16 15.65 32.05
C LEU A 40 -9.76 16.16 31.70
N PHE A 41 -8.85 16.26 32.67
CA PHE A 41 -7.45 16.61 32.39
C PHE A 41 -6.81 15.67 31.37
N ILE A 42 -6.91 14.36 31.58
CA ILE A 42 -6.35 13.34 30.68
C ILE A 42 -6.99 13.47 29.28
N ARG A 43 -8.32 13.59 29.22
CA ARG A 43 -9.05 13.70 27.95
C ARG A 43 -8.66 14.97 27.20
N HIS A 44 -8.63 16.13 27.85
CA HIS A 44 -8.27 17.40 27.22
C HIS A 44 -6.80 17.45 26.82
N LEU A 45 -5.89 16.83 27.58
CA LEU A 45 -4.49 16.72 27.19
C LEU A 45 -4.32 15.90 25.91
N VAL A 46 -4.93 14.71 25.84
CA VAL A 46 -4.73 13.78 24.72
C VAL A 46 -5.47 14.24 23.46
N LEU A 47 -6.69 14.77 23.61
CA LEU A 47 -7.57 15.15 22.50
C LEU A 47 -7.60 16.68 22.28
N ASN A 48 -6.61 17.43 22.77
CA ASN A 48 -6.49 18.86 22.45
C ASN A 48 -6.31 19.02 20.94
N LYS A 49 -7.16 19.85 20.32
CA LYS A 49 -7.20 20.00 18.85
C LYS A 49 -5.92 20.59 18.27
N ALA A 50 -5.28 21.54 18.96
CA ALA A 50 -4.02 22.12 18.51
C ALA A 50 -2.88 21.11 18.55
N LEU A 51 -2.78 20.34 19.64
CA LEU A 51 -1.77 19.28 19.75
C LEU A 51 -1.95 18.20 18.69
N LEU A 52 -3.18 17.78 18.39
CA LEU A 52 -3.46 16.83 17.30
C LEU A 52 -3.11 17.43 15.93
N ARG A 53 -3.51 18.68 15.66
CA ARG A 53 -3.22 19.40 14.42
C ARG A 53 -1.73 19.53 14.18
N ASP A 54 -0.93 19.76 15.22
CA ASP A 54 0.50 20.03 15.09
C ASP A 54 1.37 18.80 15.44
N LEU A 55 0.74 17.65 15.73
CA LEU A 55 1.38 16.38 16.13
C LEU A 55 2.21 16.48 17.43
N GLN A 56 1.83 17.36 18.36
CA GLN A 56 2.59 17.71 19.55
C GLN A 56 2.09 17.06 20.86
N THR A 57 1.11 16.15 20.82
CA THR A 57 0.62 15.46 22.03
C THR A 57 1.74 14.74 22.78
N HIS A 58 2.73 14.18 22.07
CA HIS A 58 3.89 13.54 22.68
C HIS A 58 4.71 14.51 23.53
N ALA A 59 4.97 15.72 23.02
CA ALA A 59 5.74 16.75 23.71
C ALA A 59 5.02 17.28 24.96
N ALA A 60 3.69 17.41 24.90
CA ALA A 60 2.88 17.77 26.06
C ALA A 60 2.92 16.67 27.16
N ILE A 61 2.90 15.39 26.76
CA ILE A 61 3.08 14.26 27.68
C ILE A 61 4.50 14.24 28.28
N ASP A 62 5.53 14.58 27.50
CA ASP A 62 6.90 14.72 28.02
C ASP A 62 6.97 15.83 29.07
N HIS A 63 6.39 17.00 28.80
CA HIS A 63 6.32 18.10 29.76
C HIS A 63 5.56 17.72 31.05
N LEU A 64 4.48 16.95 30.93
CA LEU A 64 3.76 16.40 32.08
C LEU A 64 4.68 15.55 32.97
N PHE A 65 5.50 14.66 32.38
CA PHE A 65 6.42 13.80 33.14
C PHE A 65 7.69 14.51 33.61
N VAL A 66 8.03 15.68 33.06
CA VAL A 66 9.01 16.59 33.67
C VAL A 66 8.39 17.26 34.91
N ALA A 67 7.10 17.60 34.85
CA ALA A 67 6.38 18.25 35.96
C ALA A 67 5.94 17.30 37.08
N LEU A 68 5.87 15.99 36.84
CA LEU A 68 5.46 14.96 37.82
C LEU A 68 6.36 13.73 37.74
N THR A 69 6.84 13.27 38.91
CA THR A 69 7.51 11.96 38.95
C THR A 69 6.50 10.84 38.66
N PRO A 70 6.94 9.68 38.14
CA PRO A 70 6.06 8.54 37.90
C PRO A 70 5.26 8.11 39.14
N GLU A 71 5.86 8.16 40.33
CA GLU A 71 5.21 7.80 41.59
C GLU A 71 4.06 8.77 41.92
N MET A 72 4.29 10.07 41.73
CA MET A 72 3.27 11.09 41.92
C MET A 72 2.16 10.98 40.88
N TRP A 73 2.50 10.63 39.64
CA TRP A 73 1.51 10.36 38.59
C TRP A 73 0.61 9.19 39.00
N THR A 74 1.19 8.10 39.49
CA THR A 74 0.44 6.94 40.00
C THR A 74 -0.49 7.34 41.15
N GLU A 75 0.02 8.06 42.15
CA GLU A 75 -0.76 8.47 43.33
C GLU A 75 -1.94 9.37 42.94
N LEU A 76 -1.71 10.35 42.07
CA LEU A 76 -2.71 11.36 41.74
C LEU A 76 -3.70 10.92 40.66
N PHE A 77 -3.27 10.16 39.66
CA PHE A 77 -4.06 9.94 38.44
C PHE A 77 -4.47 8.50 38.15
N SER A 78 -4.05 7.50 38.95
CA SER A 78 -4.35 6.08 38.65
C SER A 78 -5.86 5.78 38.48
N ASP A 79 -6.75 6.27 39.35
CA ASP A 79 -8.21 6.08 39.19
C ASP A 79 -8.76 6.81 37.95
N ALA A 80 -8.23 7.99 37.62
CA ALA A 80 -8.63 8.73 36.44
C ALA A 80 -8.19 8.01 35.15
N VAL A 81 -6.95 7.51 35.12
CA VAL A 81 -6.41 6.71 34.00
C VAL A 81 -7.24 5.45 33.79
N GLU A 82 -7.57 4.71 34.86
CA GLU A 82 -8.36 3.48 34.76
C GLU A 82 -9.75 3.74 34.13
N ARG A 83 -10.38 4.87 34.45
CA ARG A 83 -11.74 5.21 33.99
C ARG A 83 -11.79 5.90 32.64
N GLU A 84 -10.75 6.65 32.30
CA GLU A 84 -10.77 7.57 31.16
C GLU A 84 -9.99 7.05 29.95
N LEU A 85 -8.80 6.48 30.16
CA LEU A 85 -7.92 6.07 29.07
C LEU A 85 -8.57 5.03 28.12
N PRO A 86 -9.35 4.04 28.61
CA PRO A 86 -10.09 3.14 27.71
C PRO A 86 -11.07 3.86 26.78
N LYS A 87 -11.69 4.96 27.25
CA LYS A 87 -12.60 5.77 26.45
C LYS A 87 -11.85 6.64 25.45
N VAL A 88 -10.75 7.25 25.90
CA VAL A 88 -9.89 8.09 25.04
C VAL A 88 -9.35 7.28 23.86
N LEU A 89 -8.87 6.05 24.09
CA LEU A 89 -8.39 5.20 22.99
C LEU A 89 -9.51 4.76 22.03
N VAL A 90 -10.74 4.61 22.50
CA VAL A 90 -11.90 4.40 21.62
C VAL A 90 -12.14 5.64 20.76
N ASP A 91 -12.11 6.84 21.33
CA ASP A 91 -12.28 8.09 20.58
C ASP A 91 -11.15 8.28 19.56
N VAL A 92 -9.90 7.97 19.92
CA VAL A 92 -8.75 8.02 19.00
C VAL A 92 -8.96 7.14 17.76
N VAL A 93 -9.53 5.94 17.94
CA VAL A 93 -9.85 5.05 16.82
C VAL A 93 -11.06 5.58 16.04
N ASN A 94 -12.13 5.97 16.73
CA ASN A 94 -13.39 6.38 16.13
C ASN A 94 -13.29 7.69 15.34
N GLU A 95 -12.54 8.65 15.87
CA GLU A 95 -12.32 9.98 15.26
C GLU A 95 -11.08 10.02 14.37
N GLN A 96 -10.38 8.89 14.21
CA GLN A 96 -9.12 8.79 13.47
C GLN A 96 -8.07 9.83 13.89
N ALA A 97 -8.04 10.18 15.18
CA ALA A 97 -7.18 11.25 15.71
C ALA A 97 -5.70 11.01 15.39
N ASP A 98 -4.99 12.05 14.96
CA ASP A 98 -3.56 12.01 14.62
C ASP A 98 -2.68 12.08 15.87
N VAL A 99 -2.79 11.03 16.70
CA VAL A 99 -2.01 10.84 17.92
C VAL A 99 -1.49 9.42 17.99
N ASP A 100 -0.25 9.31 18.43
CA ASP A 100 0.39 8.03 18.67
C ASP A 100 -0.15 7.36 19.93
N HIS A 101 -0.83 6.22 19.75
CA HIS A 101 -1.42 5.49 20.87
C HIS A 101 -0.36 4.99 21.85
N ARG A 102 0.89 4.76 21.42
CA ARG A 102 1.99 4.37 22.30
C ARG A 102 2.33 5.48 23.28
N GLN A 103 2.20 6.74 22.88
CA GLN A 103 2.37 7.90 23.77
C GLN A 103 1.24 7.97 24.80
N ILE A 104 0.01 7.66 24.40
CA ILE A 104 -1.14 7.54 25.31
C ILE A 104 -0.94 6.40 26.30
N LEU A 105 -0.38 5.26 25.87
CA LEU A 105 -0.11 4.12 26.75
C LEU A 105 0.95 4.40 27.82
N ARG A 106 1.85 5.38 27.62
CA ARG A 106 2.78 5.87 28.67
C ARG A 106 2.06 6.43 29.89
N LEU A 107 0.80 6.89 29.72
CA LEU A 107 -0.01 7.38 30.83
C LEU A 107 -0.51 6.25 31.75
N VAL A 108 -0.37 4.97 31.36
CA VAL A 108 -0.73 3.83 32.21
C VAL A 108 0.37 3.61 33.27
N PRO A 109 0.09 3.85 34.56
CA PRO A 109 1.09 3.69 35.61
C PRO A 109 1.58 2.24 35.69
N ASP A 110 2.89 2.05 35.72
CA ASP A 110 3.57 0.75 35.87
C ASP A 110 3.07 -0.35 34.91
N ASN A 111 2.54 0.02 33.74
CA ASN A 111 1.87 -0.89 32.82
C ASN A 111 0.76 -1.73 33.50
N ASN A 112 0.00 -1.11 34.41
CA ASN A 112 -1.02 -1.77 35.22
C ASN A 112 -1.94 -2.67 34.37
N PRO A 113 -1.90 -4.00 34.56
CA PRO A 113 -2.67 -4.94 33.75
C PRO A 113 -4.17 -4.73 33.79
N LYS A 114 -4.69 -4.13 34.86
CA LYS A 114 -6.12 -3.83 34.99
C LYS A 114 -6.57 -2.81 33.97
N VAL A 115 -5.77 -1.76 33.79
CA VAL A 115 -6.04 -0.68 32.84
C VAL A 115 -5.87 -1.19 31.40
N LEU A 116 -4.78 -1.90 31.11
CA LEU A 116 -4.53 -2.46 29.79
C LEU A 116 -5.65 -3.41 29.36
N PHE A 117 -6.14 -4.26 30.27
CA PHE A 117 -7.31 -5.10 30.02
C PHE A 117 -8.60 -4.30 29.78
N ALA A 118 -8.82 -3.22 30.53
CA ALA A 118 -9.99 -2.35 30.35
C ALA A 118 -9.97 -1.63 28.98
N ILE A 119 -8.78 -1.26 28.50
CA ILE A 119 -8.57 -0.72 27.14
C ILE A 119 -8.96 -1.77 26.10
N ILE A 120 -8.39 -2.99 26.19
CA ILE A 120 -8.70 -4.10 25.27
C ILE A 120 -10.22 -4.32 25.23
N LYS A 121 -10.88 -4.42 26.41
CA LYS A 121 -12.33 -4.61 26.51
C LYS A 121 -13.12 -3.50 25.83
N SER A 122 -12.72 -2.24 26.03
CA SER A 122 -13.44 -1.07 25.48
C SER A 122 -13.30 -0.99 23.95
N LEU A 123 -12.09 -1.23 23.43
CA LEU A 123 -11.83 -1.31 22.00
C LEU A 123 -12.60 -2.48 21.35
N SER A 124 -12.56 -3.68 21.95
CA SER A 124 -13.35 -4.82 21.45
C SER A 124 -14.84 -4.50 21.40
N THR A 125 -15.38 -3.95 22.49
CA THR A 125 -16.80 -3.57 22.59
C THR A 125 -17.18 -2.52 21.55
N HIS A 126 -16.30 -1.56 21.27
CA HIS A 126 -16.52 -0.56 20.23
C HIS A 126 -16.56 -1.21 18.85
N ILE A 127 -15.55 -2.01 18.50
CA ILE A 127 -15.45 -2.67 17.19
C ILE A 127 -16.60 -3.67 16.95
N ASP A 128 -17.05 -4.38 17.99
CA ASP A 128 -18.18 -5.32 17.88
C ASP A 128 -19.51 -4.62 17.53
N LYS A 129 -19.64 -3.32 17.83
CA LYS A 129 -20.80 -2.52 17.43
C LYS A 129 -20.72 -2.05 15.98
N GLN A 130 -19.52 -1.96 15.41
CA GLN A 130 -19.30 -1.54 14.04
C GLN A 130 -19.66 -2.65 13.05
N LYS A 131 -20.07 -2.26 11.83
CA LYS A 131 -20.37 -3.17 10.72
C LYS A 131 -19.62 -2.73 9.47
N GLY A 132 -19.60 -3.58 8.46
CA GLY A 132 -19.09 -3.21 7.14
C GLY A 132 -17.63 -2.73 7.18
N SER A 133 -17.35 -1.63 6.49
CA SER A 133 -16.00 -1.10 6.31
C SER A 133 -15.50 -0.39 7.54
N ALA A 134 -16.37 0.33 8.27
CA ALA A 134 -16.03 0.93 9.55
C ALA A 134 -15.42 -0.09 10.55
N CYS A 135 -15.99 -1.30 10.63
CA CYS A 135 -15.45 -2.37 11.46
C CYS A 135 -14.03 -2.81 11.06
N ARG A 136 -13.72 -2.80 9.76
CA ARG A 136 -12.45 -3.31 9.22
C ARG A 136 -11.37 -2.24 9.21
N LEU A 137 -11.71 -1.02 8.80
CA LEU A 137 -10.83 0.15 8.83
C LEU A 137 -10.41 0.49 10.26
N GLY A 138 -11.38 0.76 11.14
CA GLY A 138 -11.11 0.95 12.57
C GLY A 138 -10.52 -0.31 13.23
N GLY A 139 -10.85 -1.49 12.69
CA GLY A 139 -10.28 -2.76 13.11
C GLY A 139 -8.78 -2.88 12.86
N MET A 140 -8.23 -2.28 11.79
CA MET A 140 -6.79 -2.29 11.52
C MET A 140 -6.01 -1.46 12.54
N ARG A 141 -6.48 -0.24 12.85
CA ARG A 141 -5.89 0.57 13.92
C ARG A 141 -6.04 -0.09 15.28
N THR A 142 -7.21 -0.67 15.55
CA THR A 142 -7.43 -1.45 16.78
C THR A 142 -6.48 -2.64 16.85
N ALA A 143 -6.28 -3.42 15.78
CA ALA A 143 -5.34 -4.54 15.75
C ALA A 143 -3.90 -4.08 16.05
N ARG A 144 -3.48 -2.93 15.51
CA ARG A 144 -2.17 -2.37 15.83
C ARG A 144 -2.04 -1.99 17.31
N ILE A 145 -3.06 -1.35 17.89
CA ILE A 145 -3.11 -1.04 19.33
C ILE A 145 -3.09 -2.33 20.15
N MET A 146 -3.84 -3.37 19.76
CA MET A 146 -3.85 -4.67 20.43
C MET A 146 -2.46 -5.30 20.45
N ALA A 147 -1.72 -5.26 19.34
CA ALA A 147 -0.35 -5.78 19.29
C ALA A 147 0.56 -5.10 20.34
N ASP A 148 0.51 -3.77 20.47
CA ASP A 148 1.29 -3.06 21.50
C ASP A 148 0.81 -3.34 22.92
N LEU A 149 -0.51 -3.44 23.14
CA LEU A 149 -1.08 -3.80 24.44
C LEU A 149 -0.62 -5.19 24.88
N TYR A 150 -0.71 -6.20 24.01
CA TYR A 150 -0.26 -7.55 24.33
C TYR A 150 1.26 -7.62 24.52
N ASN A 151 2.04 -6.83 23.78
CA ASN A 151 3.48 -6.72 24.00
C ASN A 151 3.82 -6.14 25.39
N LEU A 152 3.12 -5.07 25.81
CA LEU A 152 3.30 -4.49 27.15
C LEU A 152 2.93 -5.50 28.23
N MET A 153 1.82 -6.20 28.06
CA MET A 153 1.33 -7.12 29.08
C MET A 153 2.08 -8.46 29.09
N ALA A 154 2.75 -8.86 28.00
CA ALA A 154 3.62 -10.05 27.97
C ALA A 154 4.83 -9.92 28.91
N LYS A 155 5.20 -8.69 29.29
CA LYS A 155 6.27 -8.40 30.25
C LYS A 155 5.93 -8.83 31.69
N ASP A 156 4.64 -8.97 32.04
CA ASP A 156 4.18 -9.49 33.33
C ASP A 156 3.44 -10.83 33.14
N THR A 157 4.15 -11.93 33.37
CA THR A 157 3.61 -13.30 33.24
C THR A 157 2.51 -13.62 34.27
N ARG A 158 2.37 -12.85 35.36
CA ARG A 158 1.36 -13.08 36.41
C ARG A 158 0.07 -12.30 36.14
N ALA A 159 0.16 -11.17 35.45
CA ALA A 159 -0.97 -10.32 35.04
C ALA A 159 -2.16 -11.08 34.43
N TRP A 160 -1.86 -12.15 33.69
CA TRP A 160 -2.83 -12.84 32.83
C TRP A 160 -3.34 -14.19 33.31
N LYS A 161 -2.66 -14.83 34.27
CA LYS A 161 -3.14 -16.11 34.83
C LYS A 161 -4.56 -16.00 35.40
N ARG A 162 -4.98 -14.78 35.76
CA ARG A 162 -6.27 -14.46 36.40
C ARG A 162 -7.29 -13.79 35.47
N ARG A 163 -6.97 -13.53 34.19
CA ARG A 163 -7.85 -12.80 33.26
C ARG A 163 -7.85 -13.43 31.88
N SER A 164 -9.04 -13.71 31.33
CA SER A 164 -9.19 -14.16 29.94
C SER A 164 -9.35 -12.94 29.03
N PRO A 165 -8.53 -12.77 27.97
CA PRO A 165 -8.69 -11.66 27.05
C PRO A 165 -10.09 -11.70 26.40
N PRO A 166 -10.79 -10.56 26.28
CA PRO A 166 -12.10 -10.55 25.64
C PRO A 166 -11.95 -10.90 24.15
N SER A 167 -12.93 -11.61 23.61
CA SER A 167 -13.06 -11.78 22.17
C SER A 167 -13.29 -10.43 21.49
N CYS A 168 -12.95 -10.36 20.21
CA CYS A 168 -13.30 -9.25 19.33
C CYS A 168 -13.66 -9.78 17.96
N ARG A 169 -14.62 -9.15 17.29
CA ARG A 169 -15.04 -9.48 15.92
C ARG A 169 -13.88 -9.51 14.92
N ILE A 170 -12.79 -8.81 15.19
CA ILE A 170 -11.60 -8.81 14.31
C ILE A 170 -10.64 -9.96 14.58
N ASP A 171 -10.80 -10.80 15.60
CA ASP A 171 -9.77 -11.79 15.98
C ASP A 171 -9.54 -12.84 14.86
N GLY A 172 -10.61 -13.36 14.24
CA GLY A 172 -10.48 -14.53 13.37
C GLY A 172 -9.95 -15.77 14.12
N ASP A 173 -9.83 -16.90 13.43
CA ASP A 173 -9.66 -18.20 14.10
C ASP A 173 -8.33 -18.33 14.85
N ARG A 174 -7.21 -17.85 14.26
CA ARG A 174 -5.88 -17.92 14.88
C ARG A 174 -5.85 -17.17 16.21
N ILE A 175 -6.32 -15.91 16.24
CA ILE A 175 -6.28 -15.09 17.45
C ILE A 175 -7.28 -15.61 18.49
N ALA A 176 -8.48 -16.02 18.06
CA ALA A 176 -9.47 -16.59 18.96
C ALA A 176 -8.90 -17.82 19.69
N LYS A 177 -8.27 -18.73 18.96
CA LYS A 177 -7.59 -19.90 19.53
C LYS A 177 -6.44 -19.53 20.46
N LEU A 178 -5.58 -18.59 20.06
CA LEU A 178 -4.47 -18.12 20.92
C LEU A 178 -4.99 -17.50 22.24
N LYS A 179 -6.13 -16.80 22.21
CA LYS A 179 -6.78 -16.27 23.42
C LYS A 179 -7.36 -17.37 24.30
N GLU A 180 -7.99 -18.39 23.70
CA GLU A 180 -8.54 -19.56 24.39
C GLU A 180 -7.44 -20.39 25.06
N ASP A 181 -6.40 -20.73 24.29
CA ASP A 181 -5.23 -21.50 24.73
C ASP A 181 -4.30 -20.68 25.66
N LYS A 182 -4.55 -19.37 25.80
CA LYS A 182 -3.74 -18.41 26.57
C LYS A 182 -2.27 -18.35 26.12
N VAL A 183 -2.04 -18.50 24.82
CA VAL A 183 -0.72 -18.37 24.15
C VAL A 183 -0.53 -16.92 23.72
N LEU A 184 -0.30 -16.05 24.71
CA LEU A 184 -0.37 -14.60 24.53
C LEU A 184 0.90 -13.98 23.92
N ASP A 185 2.04 -14.65 24.01
CA ASP A 185 3.30 -14.25 23.38
C ASP A 185 3.20 -14.24 21.84
N GLN A 186 2.38 -15.13 21.27
CA GLN A 186 2.12 -15.18 19.83
C GLN A 186 1.03 -14.21 19.36
N LEU A 187 0.33 -13.52 20.27
CA LEU A 187 -0.74 -12.59 19.87
C LEU A 187 -0.21 -11.36 19.15
N VAL A 188 1.00 -10.90 19.46
CA VAL A 188 1.60 -9.72 18.82
C VAL A 188 1.71 -9.95 17.31
N GLU A 189 2.44 -10.99 16.91
CA GLU A 189 2.60 -11.39 15.50
C GLU A 189 1.26 -11.72 14.83
N ALA A 190 0.33 -12.34 15.57
CA ALA A 190 -0.99 -12.68 15.06
C ALA A 190 -1.82 -11.42 14.72
N TYR A 191 -1.80 -10.39 15.58
CA TYR A 191 -2.47 -9.11 15.31
C TYR A 191 -1.78 -8.30 14.21
N GLU A 192 -0.45 -8.32 14.14
CA GLU A 192 0.31 -7.70 13.03
C GLU A 192 -0.07 -8.33 11.68
N THR A 193 -0.14 -9.66 11.63
CA THR A 193 -0.64 -10.40 10.47
C THR A 193 -2.10 -10.03 10.15
N ARG A 194 -2.91 -9.82 11.20
CA ARG A 194 -4.34 -9.55 11.07
C ARG A 194 -4.64 -8.22 10.39
N ILE A 195 -3.79 -7.20 10.55
CA ILE A 195 -3.92 -5.90 9.86
C ILE A 195 -4.06 -6.10 8.35
N ASN A 196 -3.12 -6.85 7.76
CA ASN A 196 -3.12 -7.14 6.33
C ASN A 196 -4.32 -8.00 5.88
N GLN A 197 -4.77 -8.92 6.75
CA GLN A 197 -5.97 -9.72 6.47
C GLN A 197 -7.24 -8.86 6.46
N LEU A 198 -7.40 -7.93 7.41
CA LEU A 198 -8.55 -7.04 7.49
C LEU A 198 -8.66 -6.15 6.25
N GLN A 199 -7.53 -5.62 5.78
CA GLN A 199 -7.46 -4.88 4.52
C GLN A 199 -7.99 -5.70 3.34
N ARG A 200 -7.54 -6.96 3.20
CA ARG A 200 -7.99 -7.86 2.13
C ARG A 200 -9.48 -8.18 2.21
N ILE A 201 -9.99 -8.38 3.42
CA ILE A 201 -11.42 -8.66 3.63
C ILE A 201 -12.25 -7.42 3.24
N ASP A 202 -11.79 -6.21 3.58
CA ASP A 202 -12.51 -4.99 3.22
C ASP A 202 -12.49 -4.70 1.71
N LEU A 203 -11.34 -4.90 1.06
CA LEU A 203 -11.24 -4.76 -0.39
C LEU A 203 -12.21 -5.73 -1.09
N ARG A 204 -12.13 -7.04 -0.76
CA ARG A 204 -13.01 -8.06 -1.36
C ARG A 204 -14.48 -7.72 -1.22
N ARG A 205 -14.89 -7.19 -0.06
CA ARG A 205 -16.26 -6.71 0.14
C ARG A 205 -16.58 -5.54 -0.77
N SER A 206 -15.74 -4.50 -0.76
CA SER A 206 -15.98 -3.26 -1.52
C SER A 206 -16.13 -3.52 -3.02
N LEU A 207 -15.49 -4.57 -3.54
CA LEU A 207 -15.63 -4.98 -4.93
C LEU A 207 -16.74 -6.01 -5.19
N ALA A 208 -17.10 -6.85 -4.23
CA ALA A 208 -18.30 -7.68 -4.35
C ALA A 208 -19.56 -6.80 -4.51
N ASP A 209 -19.55 -5.62 -3.90
CA ASP A 209 -20.61 -4.61 -4.02
C ASP A 209 -20.66 -3.95 -5.42
N LEU A 210 -19.64 -4.09 -6.28
CA LEU A 210 -19.60 -3.48 -7.63
C LEU A 210 -20.35 -4.25 -8.72
N GLY A 211 -20.90 -5.44 -8.43
CA GLY A 211 -21.85 -6.09 -9.35
C GLY A 211 -21.65 -7.58 -9.52
N GLU A 212 -22.76 -8.29 -9.32
CA GLU A 212 -23.00 -9.69 -9.66
C GLU A 212 -23.10 -9.92 -11.18
N GLU A 213 -22.03 -9.68 -11.97
CA GLU A 213 -21.93 -10.30 -13.31
C GLU A 213 -21.50 -11.79 -13.21
N ARG A 214 -22.02 -12.53 -12.21
CA ARG A 214 -21.75 -13.96 -12.01
C ARG A 214 -22.91 -14.87 -12.41
N ASN A 215 -23.75 -14.46 -13.37
CA ASN A 215 -24.94 -15.24 -13.73
C ASN A 215 -24.80 -16.15 -14.96
N ALA A 216 -23.63 -16.27 -15.58
CA ALA A 216 -23.33 -17.35 -16.52
C ALA A 216 -21.86 -17.77 -16.45
N ALA A 217 -21.58 -19.06 -16.59
CA ALA A 217 -20.22 -19.55 -16.77
C ALA A 217 -19.62 -18.90 -18.04
N PRO A 218 -18.40 -18.34 -17.99
CA PRO A 218 -17.80 -17.67 -19.14
C PRO A 218 -17.67 -18.64 -20.31
N ARG A 219 -17.82 -18.13 -21.54
CA ARG A 219 -17.64 -18.90 -22.78
C ARG A 219 -16.93 -18.06 -23.82
N MET A 220 -16.02 -18.70 -24.54
CA MET A 220 -15.35 -18.12 -25.71
C MET A 220 -16.29 -18.14 -26.92
N ALA A 221 -16.32 -17.04 -27.66
CA ALA A 221 -17.10 -16.95 -28.90
C ALA A 221 -16.49 -17.85 -29.99
N GLU A 222 -17.33 -18.53 -30.77
CA GLU A 222 -16.87 -19.39 -31.88
C GLU A 222 -16.06 -18.60 -32.93
N SER A 223 -16.36 -17.31 -33.11
CA SER A 223 -15.61 -16.40 -33.99
C SER A 223 -14.15 -16.22 -33.60
N ASP A 224 -13.81 -16.54 -32.35
CA ASP A 224 -12.48 -16.36 -31.75
C ASP A 224 -11.65 -17.65 -31.79
N PHE A 225 -12.22 -18.79 -32.23
CA PHE A 225 -11.57 -20.11 -32.14
C PHE A 225 -10.30 -20.25 -32.96
N ASN A 226 -10.19 -19.50 -34.06
CA ASN A 226 -9.01 -19.52 -34.93
C ASN A 226 -8.13 -18.29 -34.74
N ARG A 227 -8.44 -17.40 -33.78
CA ARG A 227 -7.69 -16.16 -33.58
C ARG A 227 -6.58 -16.34 -32.55
N THR A 228 -5.54 -15.54 -32.70
CA THR A 228 -4.54 -15.29 -31.66
C THR A 228 -4.70 -13.88 -31.14
N PHE A 229 -4.70 -13.75 -29.81
CA PHE A 229 -4.85 -12.48 -29.11
C PHE A 229 -3.50 -12.08 -28.52
N LEU A 230 -3.16 -10.80 -28.62
CA LEU A 230 -1.95 -10.22 -28.06
C LEU A 230 -2.32 -8.95 -27.30
N VAL A 231 -2.00 -8.92 -26.01
CA VAL A 231 -1.95 -7.70 -25.21
C VAL A 231 -0.51 -7.23 -25.13
N GLU A 232 -0.28 -5.97 -25.45
CA GLU A 232 0.98 -5.25 -25.27
C GLU A 232 0.74 -4.17 -24.22
N SER A 233 1.68 -3.97 -23.29
CA SER A 233 1.46 -3.05 -22.18
C SER A 233 2.71 -2.24 -21.82
N PRO A 234 2.56 -0.91 -21.67
CA PRO A 234 3.62 -0.07 -21.15
C PRO A 234 3.87 -0.36 -19.68
N LEU A 235 4.97 0.12 -19.15
CA LEU A 235 5.17 0.23 -17.70
C LEU A 235 4.68 1.58 -17.19
N ARG A 236 4.78 1.80 -15.88
CA ARG A 236 4.49 3.11 -15.28
C ARG A 236 5.67 3.64 -14.48
N ILE A 237 6.04 4.89 -14.73
CA ILE A 237 6.85 5.67 -13.78
C ILE A 237 5.89 6.32 -12.79
N GLY A 238 6.13 6.13 -11.50
CA GLY A 238 5.45 6.88 -10.44
C GLY A 238 6.30 8.08 -10.02
N ILE A 239 5.81 9.30 -10.28
CA ILE A 239 6.45 10.55 -9.83
C ILE A 239 6.07 10.82 -8.37
N SER A 240 4.80 10.60 -8.03
CA SER A 240 4.34 10.71 -6.63
C SER A 240 3.20 9.75 -6.37
N SER A 241 3.23 9.09 -5.21
CA SER A 241 2.09 8.35 -4.65
C SER A 241 1.58 8.98 -3.36
N ALA A 242 2.01 10.21 -3.07
CA ALA A 242 1.95 10.83 -1.76
C ALA A 242 2.37 9.84 -0.63
N ASN A 243 3.45 9.11 -0.91
CA ASN A 243 4.01 8.03 -0.09
C ASN A 243 2.97 6.95 0.30
N ALA A 244 2.47 6.23 -0.70
CA ALA A 244 1.49 5.14 -0.57
C ALA A 244 0.10 5.57 -0.07
N SER A 245 -0.36 6.74 -0.50
CA SER A 245 -1.74 7.20 -0.23
C SER A 245 -2.80 6.38 -0.98
N ASP A 246 -2.38 5.66 -2.01
CA ASP A 246 -3.17 4.71 -2.78
C ASP A 246 -3.32 3.34 -2.12
N ASN A 247 -2.72 3.14 -0.93
CA ASN A 247 -3.04 1.99 -0.10
C ASN A 247 -4.56 1.97 0.21
N HIS A 248 -5.19 0.80 0.09
CA HIS A 248 -6.65 0.64 0.22
C HIS A 248 -7.23 1.31 1.47
N MET A 249 -6.64 1.06 2.64
CA MET A 249 -7.14 1.63 3.88
C MET A 249 -6.91 3.15 3.93
N ARG A 250 -5.69 3.60 3.68
CA ARG A 250 -5.35 5.03 3.73
C ARG A 250 -6.19 5.84 2.73
N SER A 251 -6.36 5.32 1.52
CA SER A 251 -7.16 5.96 0.48
C SER A 251 -8.63 6.08 0.86
N LYS A 252 -9.21 5.11 1.58
CA LYS A 252 -10.59 5.20 2.06
C LYS A 252 -10.75 6.21 3.19
N GLU A 253 -9.79 6.28 4.11
CA GLU A 253 -9.86 7.17 5.28
C GLU A 253 -9.53 8.63 4.93
N GLN A 254 -8.49 8.88 4.13
CA GLN A 254 -7.94 10.23 3.90
C GLN A 254 -7.98 10.65 2.43
N GLY A 255 -8.43 9.78 1.54
CA GLY A 255 -8.25 9.95 0.11
C GLY A 255 -6.84 9.54 -0.33
N GLY A 256 -6.68 9.34 -1.63
CA GLY A 256 -5.42 8.94 -2.25
C GLY A 256 -5.09 9.82 -3.46
N LYS A 257 -3.80 10.11 -3.65
CA LYS A 257 -3.27 10.93 -4.73
C LYS A 257 -2.07 10.25 -5.37
N THR A 258 -2.10 10.10 -6.70
CA THR A 258 -0.94 9.57 -7.44
C THR A 258 -0.71 10.31 -8.75
N LEU A 259 0.56 10.49 -9.12
CA LEU A 259 1.01 11.19 -10.32
C LEU A 259 1.95 10.25 -11.05
N ASN A 260 1.44 9.67 -12.13
CA ASN A 260 2.08 8.57 -12.84
C ASN A 260 2.13 8.86 -14.34
N LEU A 261 3.03 8.18 -15.05
CA LEU A 261 3.03 8.17 -16.51
C LEU A 261 3.28 6.79 -17.10
N GLY A 262 2.66 6.53 -18.25
CA GLY A 262 2.89 5.32 -19.04
C GLY A 262 4.18 5.44 -19.86
N ILE A 263 5.00 4.40 -19.90
CA ILE A 263 6.28 4.39 -20.63
C ILE A 263 6.54 3.08 -21.38
N ASP A 264 7.15 3.22 -22.54
CA ASP A 264 7.79 2.12 -23.28
C ASP A 264 9.30 2.17 -23.04
N LEU A 265 9.97 1.03 -23.13
CA LEU A 265 11.41 0.91 -22.90
C LEU A 265 12.12 0.49 -24.18
N GLN A 266 13.34 0.96 -24.37
CA GLN A 266 14.24 0.44 -25.39
C GLN A 266 15.20 -0.55 -24.73
N MET A 267 15.14 -1.82 -25.14
CA MET A 267 16.09 -2.82 -24.66
C MET A 267 17.40 -2.77 -25.45
N GLU A 268 18.45 -3.36 -24.87
CA GLU A 268 19.73 -3.52 -25.55
C GLU A 268 19.54 -4.32 -26.86
N GLY A 269 19.99 -3.74 -27.98
CA GLY A 269 19.83 -4.30 -29.32
C GLY A 269 18.54 -3.94 -30.05
N GLU A 270 17.59 -3.23 -29.41
CA GLU A 270 16.38 -2.73 -30.08
C GLU A 270 16.61 -1.33 -30.68
N GLU A 271 16.11 -1.09 -31.89
CA GLU A 271 16.21 0.21 -32.56
C GLU A 271 15.27 1.27 -31.97
N HIS A 272 14.12 0.84 -31.45
CA HIS A 272 13.05 1.71 -30.95
C HIS A 272 12.51 1.22 -29.61
N THR A 273 11.97 2.14 -28.82
CA THR A 273 11.22 1.80 -27.61
C THR A 273 9.97 0.99 -27.96
N SER A 274 9.64 0.00 -27.14
CA SER A 274 8.43 -0.80 -27.30
C SER A 274 7.78 -1.14 -25.95
N PRO A 275 6.48 -1.49 -25.93
CA PRO A 275 5.84 -2.01 -24.74
C PRO A 275 6.60 -3.23 -24.19
N PRO A 276 7.08 -3.20 -22.94
CA PRO A 276 7.96 -4.25 -22.40
C PRO A 276 7.21 -5.47 -21.87
N LEU A 277 5.87 -5.42 -21.79
CA LEU A 277 5.03 -6.51 -21.34
C LEU A 277 4.15 -7.02 -22.47
N THR A 278 4.10 -8.34 -22.63
CA THR A 278 3.20 -8.99 -23.59
C THR A 278 2.48 -10.17 -22.96
N VAL A 279 1.20 -10.33 -23.29
CA VAL A 279 0.40 -11.52 -22.98
C VAL A 279 -0.24 -12.02 -24.25
N THR A 280 -0.06 -13.29 -24.60
CA THR A 280 -0.75 -13.91 -25.72
C THR A 280 -1.70 -15.00 -25.25
N ALA A 281 -2.82 -15.13 -25.96
CA ALA A 281 -3.80 -16.18 -25.75
C ALA A 281 -4.28 -16.73 -27.08
N ARG A 282 -4.49 -18.05 -27.15
CA ARG A 282 -5.19 -18.68 -28.28
C ARG A 282 -5.89 -19.96 -27.85
N ARG A 283 -6.93 -20.30 -28.60
CA ARG A 283 -7.59 -21.60 -28.47
C ARG A 283 -6.72 -22.71 -29.07
N LEU A 284 -6.78 -23.88 -28.47
CA LEU A 284 -6.16 -25.12 -28.95
C LEU A 284 -7.26 -26.08 -29.42
N ALA A 285 -6.98 -26.88 -30.44
CA ALA A 285 -7.95 -27.85 -30.95
C ALA A 285 -8.26 -28.98 -29.94
N GLU A 286 -7.23 -29.44 -29.23
CA GLU A 286 -7.36 -30.49 -28.21
C GLU A 286 -7.65 -29.91 -26.82
N PRO A 287 -8.40 -30.61 -25.95
CA PRO A 287 -8.67 -30.19 -24.58
C PRO A 287 -7.43 -30.29 -23.70
N LYS A 288 -6.67 -29.19 -23.70
CA LYS A 288 -5.44 -29.01 -22.91
C LYS A 288 -5.28 -27.56 -22.44
N LEU A 289 -4.52 -27.39 -21.37
CA LEU A 289 -4.14 -26.09 -20.83
C LEU A 289 -2.62 -25.96 -20.89
N ILE A 290 -2.13 -24.93 -21.59
CA ILE A 290 -0.70 -24.59 -21.65
C ILE A 290 -0.52 -23.20 -21.06
N LEU A 291 0.26 -23.09 -19.98
CA LEU A 291 0.64 -21.82 -19.38
C LEU A 291 2.15 -21.67 -19.46
N ARG A 292 2.64 -20.53 -19.96
CA ARG A 292 4.07 -20.23 -20.00
C ARG A 292 4.35 -18.83 -19.47
N SER A 293 5.39 -18.72 -18.66
CA SER A 293 6.03 -17.44 -18.34
C SER A 293 7.43 -17.42 -18.96
N LEU A 294 7.71 -16.42 -19.78
CA LEU A 294 8.98 -16.23 -20.48
C LEU A 294 9.80 -15.06 -19.89
N SER A 295 9.40 -14.54 -18.73
CA SER A 295 10.07 -13.43 -18.04
C SER A 295 11.48 -13.81 -17.58
N MET A 296 12.43 -12.87 -17.61
CA MET A 296 13.88 -13.14 -17.42
C MET A 296 14.22 -14.03 -16.21
N ASP A 297 13.60 -13.78 -15.05
CA ASP A 297 13.90 -14.49 -13.78
C ASP A 297 12.80 -15.47 -13.35
N PHE A 298 11.69 -15.55 -14.09
CA PHE A 298 10.50 -16.33 -13.71
C PHE A 298 10.02 -17.18 -14.89
N LYS A 299 10.92 -18.02 -15.43
CA LYS A 299 10.54 -18.96 -16.48
C LYS A 299 9.88 -20.19 -15.88
N ALA A 300 8.67 -20.49 -16.32
CA ALA A 300 7.93 -21.66 -15.89
C ALA A 300 6.92 -22.07 -16.94
N ASP A 301 6.73 -23.37 -17.09
CA ASP A 301 5.76 -23.96 -17.97
C ASP A 301 4.86 -24.91 -17.18
N PHE A 302 3.57 -24.90 -17.51
CA PHE A 302 2.59 -25.84 -17.00
C PHE A 302 1.74 -26.36 -18.15
N GLU A 303 1.63 -27.68 -18.24
CA GLU A 303 0.78 -28.35 -19.23
C GLU A 303 -0.11 -29.38 -18.53
N ALA A 304 -1.39 -29.34 -18.84
CA ALA A 304 -2.38 -30.34 -18.45
C ALA A 304 -3.24 -30.69 -19.66
N SER A 305 -3.68 -31.94 -19.76
CA SER A 305 -4.49 -32.44 -20.88
C SER A 305 -5.41 -33.57 -20.46
N SER A 306 -6.42 -33.86 -21.27
CA SER A 306 -7.38 -34.95 -21.06
C SER A 306 -6.77 -36.37 -20.98
N LYS A 307 -5.48 -36.52 -21.29
CA LYS A 307 -4.75 -37.80 -21.20
C LYS A 307 -4.13 -38.04 -19.82
N GLY A 308 -4.01 -37.02 -18.98
CA GLY A 308 -3.41 -37.14 -17.65
C GLY A 308 -4.45 -37.39 -16.56
N ASP A 309 -3.96 -37.74 -15.37
CA ASP A 309 -4.79 -37.91 -14.17
C ASP A 309 -5.36 -36.56 -13.69
N GLU A 310 -6.69 -36.46 -13.62
CA GLU A 310 -7.40 -35.20 -13.32
C GLU A 310 -7.04 -34.66 -11.93
N GLU A 311 -7.04 -35.53 -10.90
CA GLU A 311 -6.77 -35.15 -9.52
C GLU A 311 -5.33 -34.62 -9.36
N THR A 312 -4.36 -35.28 -9.96
CA THR A 312 -2.96 -34.85 -9.94
C THR A 312 -2.77 -33.52 -10.68
N GLN A 313 -3.36 -33.36 -11.85
CA GLN A 313 -3.30 -32.11 -12.62
C GLN A 313 -3.94 -30.95 -11.86
N SER A 314 -5.08 -31.17 -11.21
CA SER A 314 -5.73 -30.17 -10.36
C SER A 314 -4.85 -29.79 -9.17
N LYS A 315 -4.27 -30.76 -8.46
CA LYS A 315 -3.33 -30.49 -7.34
C LYS A 315 -2.12 -29.66 -7.77
N LEU A 316 -1.59 -29.91 -8.97
CA LEU A 316 -0.48 -29.14 -9.56
C LEU A 316 -0.93 -27.73 -10.00
N PHE A 317 -2.14 -27.61 -10.55
CA PHE A 317 -2.72 -26.30 -10.88
C PHE A 317 -2.89 -25.44 -9.63
N PHE A 318 -3.47 -25.96 -8.54
CA PHE A 318 -3.69 -25.20 -7.31
C PHE A 318 -2.47 -25.12 -6.37
N ALA A 319 -1.31 -25.67 -6.76
CA ALA A 319 -0.11 -25.70 -5.94
C ALA A 319 0.35 -24.29 -5.49
N TYR A 320 0.13 -23.25 -6.32
CA TYR A 320 0.49 -21.86 -6.00
C TYR A 320 -0.11 -21.33 -4.69
N ARG A 321 -1.23 -21.91 -4.21
CA ARG A 321 -1.86 -21.53 -2.93
C ARG A 321 -1.03 -21.92 -1.71
N ARG A 322 -0.14 -22.91 -1.87
CA ARG A 322 0.75 -23.43 -0.82
C ARG A 322 2.19 -22.90 -0.95
N GLY A 323 2.47 -22.08 -1.95
CA GLY A 323 3.82 -21.60 -2.29
C GLY A 323 4.54 -22.47 -3.34
N GLY A 324 5.66 -21.97 -3.87
CA GLY A 324 6.52 -22.72 -4.80
C GLY A 324 6.19 -22.61 -6.30
N ASP A 325 5.24 -21.76 -6.69
CA ASP A 325 4.83 -21.55 -8.10
C ASP A 325 4.64 -20.05 -8.41
N GLU A 326 5.62 -19.23 -8.02
CA GLU A 326 5.50 -17.78 -8.09
C GLU A 326 5.38 -17.25 -9.54
N ALA A 327 6.02 -17.94 -10.49
CA ALA A 327 6.03 -17.58 -11.91
C ALA A 327 4.65 -17.70 -12.58
N LEU A 328 3.86 -18.74 -12.24
CA LEU A 328 2.53 -18.95 -12.84
C LEU A 328 1.37 -18.64 -11.89
N ARG A 329 1.63 -18.31 -10.61
CA ARG A 329 0.62 -17.97 -9.60
C ARG A 329 -0.41 -16.95 -10.10
N LEU A 330 0.07 -15.87 -10.71
CA LEU A 330 -0.81 -14.80 -11.22
C LEU A 330 -1.77 -15.32 -12.28
N VAL A 331 -1.25 -16.04 -13.28
CA VAL A 331 -2.03 -16.57 -14.40
C VAL A 331 -3.04 -17.62 -13.94
N LYS A 332 -2.60 -18.56 -13.10
CA LYS A 332 -3.48 -19.61 -12.55
C LYS A 332 -4.59 -19.02 -11.70
N GLN A 333 -4.28 -18.04 -10.84
CA GLN A 333 -5.30 -17.36 -10.05
C GLN A 333 -6.21 -16.48 -10.91
N ALA A 334 -5.73 -15.90 -12.02
CA ALA A 334 -6.56 -15.14 -12.95
C ALA A 334 -7.64 -16.01 -13.62
N LEU A 335 -7.29 -17.24 -14.03
CA LEU A 335 -8.26 -18.19 -14.58
C LEU A 335 -9.39 -18.53 -13.58
N VAL A 336 -9.05 -18.66 -12.30
CA VAL A 336 -10.02 -18.85 -11.21
C VAL A 336 -10.83 -17.59 -10.95
N HIS A 337 -10.17 -16.42 -10.96
CA HIS A 337 -10.79 -15.11 -10.74
C HIS A 337 -11.87 -14.80 -11.77
N VAL A 338 -11.60 -15.07 -13.06
CA VAL A 338 -12.54 -14.89 -14.17
C VAL A 338 -13.63 -15.98 -14.17
N GLY A 339 -13.42 -17.10 -13.47
CA GLY A 339 -14.34 -18.23 -13.44
C GLY A 339 -14.22 -19.18 -14.63
N ILE A 340 -13.13 -19.09 -15.40
CA ILE A 340 -12.78 -20.05 -16.47
C ILE A 340 -12.43 -21.40 -15.86
N VAL A 341 -11.74 -21.41 -14.73
CA VAL A 341 -11.53 -22.60 -13.89
C VAL A 341 -12.34 -22.41 -12.62
N ARG A 342 -13.15 -23.41 -12.23
CA ARG A 342 -13.93 -23.32 -10.99
C ARG A 342 -13.00 -23.34 -9.78
N ASP A 343 -13.37 -22.60 -8.73
CA ASP A 343 -12.60 -22.63 -7.49
C ASP A 343 -12.62 -24.05 -6.91
N HIS A 344 -11.44 -24.59 -6.57
CA HIS A 344 -11.26 -25.98 -6.12
C HIS A 344 -11.72 -27.06 -7.11
N SER A 345 -11.70 -26.79 -8.42
CA SER A 345 -12.07 -27.79 -9.44
C SER A 345 -11.16 -29.01 -9.43
N ASP A 346 -11.72 -30.21 -9.33
CA ASP A 346 -10.97 -31.47 -9.49
C ASP A 346 -10.73 -31.83 -10.97
N ALA A 347 -11.42 -31.16 -11.91
CA ALA A 347 -11.39 -31.46 -13.34
C ALA A 347 -11.10 -30.20 -14.19
N ILE A 348 -9.92 -29.61 -13.98
CA ILE A 348 -9.54 -28.33 -14.61
C ILE A 348 -9.61 -28.34 -16.15
N ILE A 349 -9.34 -29.48 -16.79
CA ILE A 349 -9.38 -29.58 -18.27
C ILE A 349 -10.82 -29.58 -18.77
N SER A 350 -11.75 -30.18 -18.03
CA SER A 350 -13.17 -30.12 -18.33
C SER A 350 -13.69 -28.68 -18.24
N ASP A 351 -13.20 -27.89 -17.28
CA ASP A 351 -13.53 -26.46 -17.18
C ASP A 351 -13.02 -25.67 -18.40
N ILE A 352 -11.76 -25.90 -18.80
CA ILE A 352 -11.16 -25.27 -19.99
C ILE A 352 -11.90 -25.67 -21.27
N ALA A 353 -12.25 -26.94 -21.43
CA ALA A 353 -13.02 -27.41 -22.58
C ALA A 353 -14.42 -26.79 -22.61
N ALA A 354 -15.08 -26.65 -21.46
CA ALA A 354 -16.38 -25.99 -21.38
C ALA A 354 -16.31 -24.51 -21.80
N PHE A 355 -15.26 -23.80 -21.39
CA PHE A 355 -15.01 -22.41 -21.78
C PHE A 355 -14.73 -22.27 -23.28
N THR A 356 -13.94 -23.17 -23.87
CA THR A 356 -13.42 -23.04 -25.24
C THR A 356 -14.22 -23.81 -26.29
N GLY A 357 -15.40 -24.36 -25.96
CA GLY A 357 -16.20 -25.15 -26.89
C GLY A 357 -15.50 -26.47 -27.30
N GLY A 358 -15.07 -27.24 -26.31
CA GLY A 358 -14.43 -28.57 -26.46
C GLY A 358 -12.92 -28.56 -26.74
N GLY A 359 -12.31 -27.37 -26.86
CA GLY A 359 -10.88 -27.22 -27.13
C GLY A 359 -10.04 -27.01 -25.87
N GLY A 360 -8.85 -26.46 -26.08
CA GLY A 360 -7.92 -26.07 -25.02
C GLY A 360 -7.58 -24.59 -25.05
N LEU A 361 -6.74 -24.15 -24.11
CA LEU A 361 -6.28 -22.76 -23.99
C LEU A 361 -4.76 -22.72 -23.81
N GLU A 362 -4.08 -21.89 -24.60
CA GLU A 362 -2.69 -21.50 -24.36
C GLU A 362 -2.66 -20.04 -23.89
N LEU A 363 -1.93 -19.78 -22.80
CA LEU A 363 -1.61 -18.43 -22.32
C LEU A 363 -0.10 -18.29 -22.11
N VAL A 364 0.50 -17.28 -22.74
CA VAL A 364 1.93 -16.98 -22.59
C VAL A 364 2.10 -15.56 -22.09
N THR A 365 2.89 -15.38 -21.04
CA THR A 365 3.27 -14.06 -20.51
C THR A 365 4.76 -13.83 -20.73
N SER A 366 5.14 -12.58 -21.01
CA SER A 366 6.54 -12.17 -21.13
C SER A 366 6.73 -10.77 -20.56
N SER A 367 7.86 -10.57 -19.88
CA SER A 367 8.32 -9.28 -19.38
C SER A 367 9.80 -9.08 -19.72
N LYS A 368 10.09 -7.94 -20.35
CA LYS A 368 11.46 -7.50 -20.63
C LYS A 368 12.15 -6.87 -19.40
N VAL A 369 11.44 -6.65 -18.30
CA VAL A 369 11.95 -6.03 -17.07
C VAL A 369 11.84 -6.99 -15.89
N GLN A 370 12.80 -6.93 -14.96
CA GLN A 370 12.79 -7.73 -13.74
C GLN A 370 11.63 -7.35 -12.81
N GLN A 371 11.11 -8.35 -12.08
CA GLN A 371 10.13 -8.09 -11.03
C GLN A 371 10.77 -7.27 -9.91
N GLY A 372 9.99 -6.36 -9.32
CA GLY A 372 10.50 -5.49 -8.25
C GLY A 372 11.31 -4.29 -8.75
N SER A 373 11.28 -4.00 -10.05
CA SER A 373 11.85 -2.78 -10.66
C SER A 373 11.33 -1.47 -10.05
N GLY A 374 10.15 -1.50 -9.43
CA GLY A 374 9.47 -0.29 -8.98
C GLY A 374 8.64 0.37 -10.09
N LEU A 375 8.55 -0.23 -11.29
CA LEU A 375 7.81 0.27 -12.47
C LEU A 375 6.39 -0.32 -12.64
N GLY A 376 5.82 -0.94 -11.60
CA GLY A 376 4.43 -1.42 -11.58
C GLY A 376 4.21 -2.73 -12.36
N THR A 377 5.30 -3.40 -12.74
CA THR A 377 5.32 -4.57 -13.63
C THR A 377 4.30 -5.64 -13.25
N SER A 378 4.23 -6.04 -11.98
CA SER A 378 3.32 -7.10 -11.53
C SER A 378 1.84 -6.74 -11.67
N SER A 379 1.44 -5.53 -11.24
CA SER A 379 0.04 -5.10 -11.31
C SER A 379 -0.40 -4.81 -12.73
N ILE A 380 0.49 -4.28 -13.57
CA ILE A 380 0.21 -4.09 -15.00
C ILE A 380 0.08 -5.43 -15.70
N LEU A 381 0.93 -6.42 -15.40
CA LEU A 381 0.78 -7.77 -15.92
C LEU A 381 -0.54 -8.41 -15.47
N ALA A 382 -0.97 -8.19 -14.22
CA ALA A 382 -2.27 -8.64 -13.73
C ALA A 382 -3.42 -8.05 -14.54
N ALA A 383 -3.42 -6.73 -14.78
CA ALA A 383 -4.41 -6.09 -15.64
C ALA A 383 -4.34 -6.57 -17.11
N SER A 384 -3.14 -6.86 -17.62
CA SER A 384 -2.94 -7.37 -18.99
C SER A 384 -3.53 -8.77 -19.17
N VAL A 385 -3.30 -9.66 -18.20
CA VAL A 385 -3.88 -11.01 -18.16
C VAL A 385 -5.41 -10.93 -18.01
N LEU A 386 -5.91 -10.05 -17.15
CA LEU A 386 -7.36 -9.85 -17.04
C LEU A 386 -7.97 -9.30 -18.33
N LYS A 387 -7.31 -8.35 -19.00
CA LYS A 387 -7.82 -7.76 -20.25
C LYS A 387 -8.03 -8.83 -21.33
N ILE A 388 -7.04 -9.69 -21.54
CA ILE A 388 -7.15 -10.76 -22.55
C ILE A 388 -8.21 -11.81 -22.14
N LEU A 389 -8.26 -12.21 -20.87
CA LEU A 389 -9.25 -13.19 -20.40
C LEU A 389 -10.68 -12.64 -20.41
N TYR A 390 -10.88 -11.36 -20.07
CA TYR A 390 -12.17 -10.68 -20.16
C TYR A 390 -12.62 -10.50 -21.60
N ARG A 391 -11.71 -10.16 -22.54
CA ARG A 391 -12.04 -10.14 -23.97
C ARG A 391 -12.46 -11.53 -24.47
N LEU A 392 -11.76 -12.58 -24.08
CA LEU A 392 -12.12 -13.96 -24.45
C LEU A 392 -13.41 -14.45 -23.78
N SER A 393 -13.78 -13.88 -22.63
CA SER A 393 -15.01 -14.23 -21.89
C SER A 393 -16.19 -13.35 -22.24
N ASN A 394 -16.04 -12.43 -23.21
CA ASN A 394 -17.02 -11.39 -23.55
C ASN A 394 -17.50 -10.56 -22.34
N HIS A 395 -16.61 -10.33 -21.38
CA HIS A 395 -16.89 -9.50 -20.22
C HIS A 395 -16.78 -8.03 -20.63
N SER A 396 -17.69 -7.20 -20.11
CA SER A 396 -17.72 -5.74 -20.30
C SER A 396 -16.34 -5.07 -20.12
N TYR A 397 -15.56 -5.42 -19.10
CA TYR A 397 -14.22 -4.85 -18.85
C TYR A 397 -13.13 -5.30 -19.83
N GLY A 398 -13.43 -6.21 -20.75
CA GLY A 398 -12.56 -6.55 -21.88
C GLY A 398 -12.59 -5.51 -23.00
N ASN A 399 -13.59 -4.62 -23.00
CA ASN A 399 -13.77 -3.58 -24.01
C ASN A 399 -13.10 -2.26 -23.58
N VAL A 400 -12.48 -1.55 -24.53
CA VAL A 400 -11.74 -0.29 -24.29
C VAL A 400 -12.62 0.82 -23.70
N GLU A 401 -13.91 0.84 -24.03
CA GLU A 401 -14.84 1.90 -23.59
C GLU A 401 -15.24 1.74 -22.11
N SER A 402 -15.22 0.52 -21.59
CA SER A 402 -15.68 0.15 -20.25
C SER A 402 -14.59 -0.40 -19.34
N GLU A 403 -13.34 -0.51 -19.82
CA GLU A 403 -12.23 -1.06 -19.01
C GLU A 403 -11.92 -0.22 -17.77
N TYR A 404 -12.18 1.10 -17.79
CA TYR A 404 -11.91 1.96 -16.65
C TYR A 404 -13.20 2.31 -15.89
N PRO A 405 -13.24 2.21 -14.55
CA PRO A 405 -12.17 1.73 -13.66
C PRO A 405 -12.12 0.20 -13.52
N GLY A 406 -13.12 -0.52 -14.04
CA GLY A 406 -13.41 -1.93 -13.73
C GLY A 406 -12.26 -2.91 -13.90
N LEU A 407 -11.55 -2.92 -15.04
CA LEU A 407 -10.39 -3.80 -15.28
C LEU A 407 -9.31 -3.61 -14.20
N TYR A 408 -9.02 -2.36 -13.86
CA TYR A 408 -7.96 -1.99 -12.93
C TYR A 408 -8.37 -2.33 -11.49
N ASP A 409 -9.64 -2.15 -11.14
CA ASP A 409 -10.22 -2.62 -9.88
C ASP A 409 -10.12 -4.14 -9.72
N GLN A 410 -10.44 -4.88 -10.78
CA GLN A 410 -10.30 -6.33 -10.81
C GLN A 410 -8.83 -6.77 -10.71
N SER A 411 -7.87 -6.00 -11.24
CA SER A 411 -6.45 -6.32 -11.08
C SER A 411 -5.97 -6.20 -9.63
N VAL A 412 -6.44 -5.20 -8.88
CA VAL A 412 -6.10 -5.05 -7.46
C VAL A 412 -6.68 -6.21 -6.65
N LEU A 413 -7.90 -6.64 -6.98
CA LEU A 413 -8.50 -7.85 -6.39
C LEU A 413 -7.69 -9.10 -6.66
N LEU A 414 -7.32 -9.31 -7.92
CA LEU A 414 -6.56 -10.46 -8.34
C LEU A 414 -5.27 -10.55 -7.50
N GLU A 415 -4.51 -9.45 -7.40
CA GLU A 415 -3.28 -9.38 -6.60
C GLU A 415 -3.51 -9.71 -5.12
N GLN A 416 -4.56 -9.15 -4.51
CA GLN A 416 -4.88 -9.41 -3.11
C GLN A 416 -5.41 -10.82 -2.85
N SER A 417 -5.99 -11.48 -3.86
CA SER A 417 -6.54 -12.84 -3.71
C SER A 417 -5.46 -13.86 -3.34
N PHE A 418 -4.22 -13.67 -3.82
CA PHE A 418 -3.06 -14.52 -3.54
C PHE A 418 -1.97 -13.85 -2.68
N GLY A 419 -2.32 -12.74 -2.01
CA GLY A 419 -1.55 -12.19 -0.91
C GLY A 419 -0.58 -11.05 -1.24
N LEU A 420 -0.67 -10.45 -2.43
CA LEU A 420 0.06 -9.21 -2.73
C LEU A 420 -0.76 -8.01 -2.23
N ASN A 421 -0.13 -7.18 -1.38
CA ASN A 421 -0.74 -5.95 -0.88
C ASN A 421 -0.26 -4.76 -1.74
N SER A 422 -0.82 -4.62 -2.94
CA SER A 422 -0.60 -3.47 -3.82
C SER A 422 -1.56 -2.33 -3.49
N GLY A 423 -1.14 -1.10 -3.77
CA GLY A 423 -2.03 0.05 -3.88
C GLY A 423 -2.70 0.10 -5.25
N TRP A 424 -3.69 0.97 -5.42
CA TRP A 424 -4.53 0.98 -6.62
C TRP A 424 -3.88 1.64 -7.85
N GLN A 425 -2.70 2.25 -7.71
CA GLN A 425 -2.10 3.10 -8.73
C GLN A 425 -1.39 2.36 -9.86
N ASP A 426 -0.83 1.17 -9.61
CA ASP A 426 0.19 0.59 -10.46
C ASP A 426 -0.37 0.22 -11.83
N ALA A 427 -1.41 -0.61 -11.86
CA ALA A 427 -2.08 -0.93 -13.11
C ALA A 427 -2.69 0.31 -13.78
N ARG A 428 -3.29 1.22 -12.99
CA ARG A 428 -3.91 2.46 -13.51
C ARG A 428 -2.91 3.40 -14.16
N GLY A 429 -1.67 3.43 -13.67
CA GLY A 429 -0.59 4.21 -14.28
C GLY A 429 -0.33 3.83 -15.73
N ALA A 430 -0.63 2.59 -16.13
CA ALA A 430 -0.51 2.11 -17.50
C ALA A 430 -1.78 2.30 -18.36
N CYS A 431 -2.82 2.97 -17.86
CA CYS A 431 -4.02 3.22 -18.67
C CYS A 431 -3.73 4.23 -19.79
N GLY A 432 -4.37 4.03 -20.94
CA GLY A 432 -4.25 4.92 -22.11
C GLY A 432 -5.17 6.13 -22.04
N GLY A 433 -4.92 7.12 -22.90
CA GLY A 433 -5.74 8.31 -23.06
C GLY A 433 -5.04 9.46 -23.81
N PRO A 434 -5.55 10.69 -23.73
CA PRO A 434 -5.03 11.83 -24.49
C PRO A 434 -3.62 12.29 -24.05
N SER A 435 -3.13 11.84 -22.88
CA SER A 435 -1.78 12.12 -22.39
C SER A 435 -1.19 10.88 -21.72
N ALA A 436 0.13 10.73 -21.79
CA ALA A 436 0.83 9.67 -21.09
C ALA A 436 0.95 9.98 -19.59
N ILE A 437 0.83 11.25 -19.18
CA ILE A 437 0.97 11.73 -17.80
C ILE A 437 -0.42 11.92 -17.19
N LYS A 438 -0.62 11.31 -16.01
CA LYS A 438 -1.90 11.22 -15.33
C LYS A 438 -1.75 11.60 -13.86
N ASN A 439 -2.58 12.54 -13.43
CA ASN A 439 -2.84 12.81 -12.03
C ASN A 439 -4.11 12.07 -11.61
N PHE A 440 -4.07 11.37 -10.49
CA PHE A 440 -5.20 10.63 -9.93
C PHE A 440 -5.55 11.17 -8.56
N TYR A 441 -6.84 11.35 -8.31
CA TYR A 441 -7.37 11.64 -6.99
C TYR A 441 -8.54 10.72 -6.67
N ALA A 442 -8.48 10.05 -5.53
CA ALA A 442 -9.62 9.35 -4.94
C ALA A 442 -9.99 10.06 -3.64
N PRO A 443 -11.20 10.62 -3.50
CA PRO A 443 -11.64 11.16 -2.22
C PRO A 443 -11.84 10.04 -1.17
N PRO A 444 -11.85 10.40 0.14
CA PRO A 444 -12.26 9.46 1.18
C PRO A 444 -13.63 8.82 0.87
N THR A 445 -13.78 7.54 1.19
CA THR A 445 -15.00 6.79 0.87
C THR A 445 -15.19 5.56 1.77
N ASP A 446 -16.45 5.25 2.07
CA ASP A 446 -16.83 3.99 2.71
C ASP A 446 -16.85 2.80 1.74
N GLY A 447 -16.92 3.07 0.43
CA GLY A 447 -16.97 2.07 -0.65
C GLY A 447 -15.59 1.69 -1.18
N LEU A 448 -15.51 1.28 -2.44
CA LEU A 448 -14.23 1.15 -3.13
C LEU A 448 -13.70 2.54 -3.51
N PRO A 449 -12.41 2.85 -3.30
CA PRO A 449 -11.80 4.02 -3.90
C PRO A 449 -12.04 4.01 -5.42
N ALA A 450 -12.58 5.12 -5.94
CA ALA A 450 -12.79 5.33 -7.36
C ALA A 450 -11.88 6.48 -7.81
N PRO A 451 -10.61 6.21 -8.15
CA PRO A 451 -9.69 7.27 -8.54
C PRO A 451 -10.18 7.96 -9.81
N GLU A 452 -10.37 9.27 -9.75
CA GLU A 452 -10.61 10.10 -10.93
C GLU A 452 -9.30 10.31 -11.67
N ARG A 453 -9.35 10.25 -13.00
CA ARG A 453 -8.16 10.42 -13.85
C ARG A 453 -8.18 11.79 -14.48
N GLN A 454 -7.17 12.59 -14.18
CA GLN A 454 -6.87 13.82 -14.88
C GLN A 454 -5.66 13.59 -15.79
N PHE A 455 -5.88 13.66 -17.10
CA PHE A 455 -4.79 13.68 -18.07
C PHE A 455 -4.16 15.07 -18.10
N LEU A 456 -2.86 15.17 -17.83
CA LEU A 456 -2.17 16.45 -17.87
C LEU A 456 -1.78 16.76 -19.32
N SER A 457 -2.38 17.81 -19.89
CA SER A 457 -2.09 18.32 -21.24
C SER A 457 -1.13 19.51 -21.21
N GLY A 458 -0.56 19.85 -22.36
CA GLY A 458 0.35 21.00 -22.49
C GLY A 458 1.79 20.76 -22.01
N ILE A 459 2.12 19.53 -21.60
CA ILE A 459 3.49 19.14 -21.24
C ILE A 459 4.24 18.74 -22.52
N ASP A 460 5.41 19.33 -22.75
CA ASP A 460 6.32 18.90 -23.81
C ASP A 460 6.95 17.56 -23.43
N GLU A 461 6.42 16.49 -24.03
CA GLU A 461 6.87 15.12 -23.78
C GLU A 461 8.33 14.88 -24.21
N SER A 462 8.80 15.60 -25.24
CA SER A 462 10.19 15.48 -25.71
C SER A 462 11.14 16.12 -24.70
N LEU A 463 10.78 17.33 -24.22
CA LEU A 463 11.53 17.99 -23.17
C LEU A 463 11.50 17.17 -21.87
N PHE A 464 10.35 16.59 -21.51
CA PHE A 464 10.23 15.70 -20.36
C PHE A 464 11.19 14.51 -20.47
N ALA A 465 11.13 13.74 -21.58
CA ALA A 465 12.00 12.58 -21.76
C ALA A 465 13.49 12.96 -21.81
N LYS A 466 13.81 14.17 -22.29
CA LYS A 466 15.17 14.71 -22.29
C LYS A 466 15.66 15.03 -20.87
N ARG A 467 14.88 15.81 -20.11
CA ARG A 467 15.23 16.32 -18.77
C ARG A 467 15.10 15.26 -17.67
N VAL A 468 14.14 14.35 -17.79
CA VAL A 468 13.89 13.30 -16.79
C VAL A 468 14.64 12.04 -17.18
N VAL A 469 15.78 11.80 -16.52
CA VAL A 469 16.65 10.65 -16.77
C VAL A 469 16.21 9.49 -15.89
N LEU A 470 15.86 8.36 -16.54
CA LEU A 470 15.53 7.11 -15.88
C LEU A 470 16.80 6.26 -15.72
N PHE A 471 17.08 5.82 -14.50
CA PHE A 471 18.30 5.08 -14.15
C PHE A 471 17.95 3.82 -13.37
N ASP A 472 18.22 2.65 -13.95
CA ASP A 472 18.18 1.40 -13.21
C ASP A 472 19.42 1.33 -12.31
N THR A 473 19.22 1.33 -10.99
CA THR A 473 20.33 1.30 -10.03
C THR A 473 21.06 -0.04 -10.01
N GLY A 474 20.45 -1.12 -10.52
CA GLY A 474 20.95 -2.49 -10.39
C GLY A 474 20.90 -3.04 -8.96
N ILE A 475 20.34 -2.29 -8.01
CA ILE A 475 20.19 -2.65 -6.60
C ILE A 475 18.79 -3.23 -6.40
N SER A 476 18.67 -4.44 -5.85
CA SER A 476 17.37 -5.08 -5.60
C SER A 476 16.97 -5.05 -4.12
N ARG A 477 15.70 -4.72 -3.83
CA ARG A 477 15.06 -4.85 -2.52
C ARG A 477 13.60 -5.23 -2.69
N ALA A 478 13.11 -6.13 -1.83
CA ALA A 478 11.71 -6.55 -1.85
C ALA A 478 10.78 -5.37 -1.47
N ALA A 479 9.87 -5.01 -2.38
CA ALA A 479 8.93 -3.89 -2.25
C ALA A 479 7.97 -4.02 -1.05
N THR A 480 7.61 -5.24 -0.66
CA THR A 480 6.65 -5.53 0.41
C THR A 480 7.12 -5.06 1.78
N ARG A 481 8.44 -5.05 2.05
CA ARG A 481 8.97 -4.56 3.33
C ARG A 481 8.71 -3.07 3.51
N GLY A 482 8.94 -2.26 2.47
CA GLY A 482 8.79 -0.81 2.56
C GLY A 482 7.34 -0.34 2.72
N LEU A 483 6.36 -1.04 2.12
CA LEU A 483 4.94 -0.67 2.25
C LEU A 483 4.38 -0.95 3.65
N ASN A 484 4.85 -2.02 4.31
CA ASN A 484 4.44 -2.33 5.68
C ASN A 484 4.95 -1.28 6.68
N GLU A 485 6.15 -0.75 6.49
CA GLU A 485 6.70 0.33 7.34
C GLU A 485 5.87 1.61 7.24
N VAL A 486 5.48 2.01 6.02
CA VAL A 486 4.62 3.18 5.82
C VAL A 486 3.24 2.97 6.45
N LEU A 487 2.67 1.77 6.32
CA LEU A 487 1.40 1.40 6.95
C LEU A 487 1.50 1.39 8.48
N ASP A 488 2.62 0.94 9.06
CA ASP A 488 2.85 0.98 10.50
C ASP A 488 2.94 2.41 11.02
N VAL A 489 3.72 3.29 10.36
CA VAL A 489 3.78 4.73 10.69
C VAL A 489 2.40 5.36 10.62
N TYR A 490 1.61 4.99 9.59
CA TYR A 490 0.23 5.42 9.50
C TYR A 490 -0.56 4.93 10.72
N LEU A 491 -0.68 3.62 10.95
CA LEU A 491 -1.51 3.05 12.02
C LEU A 491 -1.11 3.50 13.43
N THR A 492 0.19 3.68 13.66
CA THR A 492 0.74 4.17 14.93
C THR A 492 0.67 5.68 15.08
N ARG A 493 0.54 6.45 13.99
CA ARG A 493 0.67 7.92 13.99
C ARG A 493 1.96 8.39 14.66
N ASP A 494 3.06 7.67 14.41
CA ASP A 494 4.38 7.98 14.99
C ASP A 494 4.71 9.48 14.88
N PRO A 495 4.98 10.18 15.99
CA PRO A 495 5.01 11.65 15.99
C PRO A 495 6.12 12.24 15.13
N HIS A 496 7.22 11.50 14.93
CA HIS A 496 8.37 11.98 14.15
C HIS A 496 8.26 11.60 12.67
N ARG A 497 7.56 10.49 12.35
CA ARG A 497 7.45 9.99 10.98
C ARG A 497 6.13 10.37 10.31
N TYR A 498 5.03 10.51 11.06
CA TYR A 498 3.70 10.78 10.51
C TYR A 498 3.60 12.16 9.84
N ILE A 499 4.43 13.14 10.24
CA ILE A 499 4.52 14.43 9.53
C ILE A 499 4.82 14.25 8.04
N ALA A 500 5.65 13.25 7.69
CA ALA A 500 5.98 12.96 6.30
C ALA A 500 4.77 12.42 5.53
N ILE A 501 3.82 11.74 6.16
CA ILE A 501 2.55 11.33 5.53
C ILE A 501 1.75 12.56 5.09
N ARG A 502 1.62 13.56 5.97
CA ARG A 502 0.85 14.78 5.70
C ARG A 502 1.52 15.65 4.65
N GLU A 503 2.81 15.90 4.79
CA GLU A 503 3.57 16.73 3.86
C GLU A 503 3.62 16.10 2.44
N SER A 504 3.63 14.77 2.34
CA SER A 504 3.62 14.09 1.04
C SER A 504 2.37 14.38 0.20
N LEU A 505 1.23 14.69 0.83
CA LEU A 505 0.00 15.07 0.12
C LEU A 505 0.10 16.48 -0.47
N ASP A 506 0.71 17.42 0.25
CA ASP A 506 0.97 18.80 -0.23
C ASP A 506 2.00 18.80 -1.36
N ILE A 507 3.11 18.06 -1.18
CA ILE A 507 4.17 17.96 -2.19
C ILE A 507 3.63 17.39 -3.49
N HIS A 508 2.70 16.43 -3.43
CA HIS A 508 2.06 15.90 -4.63
C HIS A 508 1.39 17.00 -5.46
N ASP A 509 0.58 17.87 -4.85
CA ASP A 509 -0.13 18.93 -5.58
C ASP A 509 0.87 19.93 -6.20
N ARG A 510 1.94 20.24 -5.48
CA ARG A 510 3.02 21.11 -5.97
C ARG A 510 3.79 20.49 -7.12
N MET A 511 4.01 19.17 -7.12
CA MET A 511 4.65 18.46 -8.24
C MET A 511 3.78 18.48 -9.49
N VAL A 512 2.46 18.32 -9.34
CA VAL A 512 1.51 18.45 -10.46
C VAL A 512 1.60 19.85 -11.06
N GLN A 513 1.59 20.89 -10.22
CA GLN A 513 1.73 22.28 -10.67
C GLN A 513 3.06 22.55 -11.38
N ALA A 514 4.18 22.09 -10.81
CA ALA A 514 5.50 22.26 -11.42
C ALA A 514 5.59 21.62 -12.81
N LEU A 515 5.03 20.42 -12.99
CA LEU A 515 4.95 19.77 -14.30
C LEU A 515 4.10 20.55 -15.30
N GLN A 516 2.92 21.02 -14.89
CA GLN A 516 2.03 21.79 -15.77
C GLN A 516 2.66 23.11 -16.21
N GLN A 517 3.54 23.69 -15.40
CA GLN A 517 4.27 24.92 -15.70
C GLN A 517 5.57 24.69 -16.49
N GLY A 518 6.01 23.44 -16.66
CA GLY A 518 7.31 23.12 -17.25
C GLY A 518 8.51 23.47 -16.37
N SER A 519 8.30 23.67 -15.07
CA SER A 519 9.32 24.07 -14.08
C SER A 519 10.09 22.85 -13.56
N TYR A 520 11.08 22.39 -14.33
CA TYR A 520 11.89 21.20 -13.97
C TYR A 520 12.83 21.42 -12.78
N ASP A 521 13.24 22.68 -12.53
CA ASP A 521 13.94 23.09 -11.32
C ASP A 521 13.10 22.80 -10.07
N GLN A 522 11.86 23.31 -10.04
CA GLN A 522 10.93 23.10 -8.94
C GLN A 522 10.54 21.62 -8.80
N LEU A 523 10.34 20.93 -9.92
CA LEU A 523 10.08 19.48 -9.90
C LEU A 523 11.26 18.72 -9.29
N GLY A 524 12.50 19.15 -9.57
CA GLY A 524 13.74 18.61 -8.99
C GLY A 524 13.75 18.72 -7.47
N ASP A 525 13.58 19.94 -6.97
CA ASP A 525 13.54 20.24 -5.53
C ASP A 525 12.44 19.47 -4.82
N LEU A 526 11.23 19.45 -5.39
CA LEU A 526 10.09 18.71 -4.84
C LEU A 526 10.36 17.21 -4.84
N SER A 527 10.98 16.67 -5.89
CA SER A 527 11.35 15.24 -5.98
C SER A 527 12.36 14.86 -4.91
N ALA A 528 13.38 15.69 -4.70
CA ALA A 528 14.36 15.49 -3.64
C ALA A 528 13.69 15.54 -2.25
N ARG A 529 12.79 16.49 -2.01
CA ARG A 529 12.05 16.57 -0.74
C ARG A 529 11.13 15.36 -0.55
N TYR A 530 10.39 14.95 -1.58
CA TYR A 530 9.55 13.76 -1.55
C TYR A 530 10.35 12.50 -1.20
N TRP A 531 11.56 12.38 -1.76
CA TRP A 531 12.49 11.30 -1.44
C TRP A 531 12.95 11.32 0.02
N GLN A 532 13.28 12.49 0.57
CA GLN A 532 13.62 12.64 1.99
C GLN A 532 12.45 12.23 2.90
N LEU A 533 11.22 12.64 2.57
CA LEU A 533 10.02 12.21 3.28
C LEU A 533 9.88 10.69 3.25
N ARG A 534 10.18 10.05 2.11
CA ARG A 534 10.17 8.59 2.04
C ARG A 534 11.20 7.95 2.96
N CYS A 535 12.40 8.53 3.08
CA CYS A 535 13.44 8.05 4.01
C CYS A 535 13.05 8.22 5.49
N ILE A 536 12.29 9.28 5.82
CA ILE A 536 11.70 9.44 7.16
C ILE A 536 10.68 8.32 7.43
N LEU A 537 9.84 8.00 6.44
CA LEU A 537 8.81 6.97 6.54
C LEU A 537 9.31 5.52 6.47
N ASP A 538 10.44 5.24 5.85
CA ASP A 538 11.13 3.94 5.85
C ASP A 538 12.64 4.22 5.83
N PRO A 539 13.31 4.22 6.99
CA PRO A 539 14.76 4.40 7.05
C PRO A 539 15.53 3.37 6.22
N GLY A 540 14.95 2.19 5.99
CA GLY A 540 15.51 1.15 5.13
C GLY A 540 15.31 1.40 3.63
N ALA A 541 14.53 2.42 3.25
CA ALA A 541 14.33 2.80 1.84
C ALA A 541 15.61 3.27 1.17
N THR A 542 16.62 3.67 1.95
CA THR A 542 17.87 4.20 1.43
C THR A 542 19.08 3.39 1.90
N SER A 543 20.21 3.64 1.25
CA SER A 543 21.53 3.11 1.59
C SER A 543 22.59 4.13 1.21
N LYS A 544 23.84 3.96 1.65
CA LYS A 544 24.94 4.86 1.24
C LYS A 544 25.08 4.96 -0.28
N ALA A 545 24.83 3.86 -1.00
CA ALA A 545 24.81 3.87 -2.45
C ALA A 545 23.61 4.68 -2.97
N LEU A 546 22.40 4.50 -2.44
CA LEU A 546 21.25 5.27 -2.94
C LEU A 546 21.37 6.78 -2.60
N GLN A 547 21.90 7.12 -1.42
CA GLN A 547 22.21 8.50 -1.03
C GLN A 547 23.20 9.17 -1.99
N HIS A 548 24.22 8.44 -2.44
CA HIS A 548 25.20 8.97 -3.39
C HIS A 548 24.57 9.50 -4.69
N LEU A 549 23.46 8.90 -5.16
CA LEU A 549 22.76 9.38 -6.37
C LEU A 549 22.20 10.81 -6.23
N PHE A 550 21.80 11.18 -5.01
CA PHE A 550 21.06 12.42 -4.74
C PHE A 550 21.86 13.44 -3.94
N GLU A 551 22.98 13.05 -3.34
CA GLU A 551 23.76 13.90 -2.43
C GLU A 551 25.19 14.16 -2.94
N HIS A 552 25.72 13.33 -3.85
CA HIS A 552 27.10 13.47 -4.28
C HIS A 552 27.29 14.62 -5.29
N PRO A 553 28.26 15.53 -5.09
CA PRO A 553 28.47 16.70 -5.96
C PRO A 553 28.67 16.38 -7.44
N SER A 554 29.22 15.21 -7.78
CA SER A 554 29.38 14.81 -9.18
C SER A 554 28.05 14.62 -9.92
N LEU A 555 26.95 14.42 -9.20
CA LEU A 555 25.61 14.25 -9.74
C LEU A 555 24.73 15.46 -9.43
N THR A 556 24.76 16.02 -8.22
CA THR A 556 23.92 17.17 -7.84
C THR A 556 24.30 18.47 -8.57
N ASN A 557 25.53 18.59 -9.07
CA ASN A 557 25.92 19.67 -9.98
C ASN A 557 25.33 19.51 -11.40
N LEU A 558 24.75 18.35 -11.71
CA LEU A 558 24.17 17.97 -13.01
C LEU A 558 22.65 17.74 -12.94
N SER A 559 22.09 17.53 -11.74
CA SER A 559 20.66 17.34 -11.50
C SER A 559 20.07 18.44 -10.61
N GLU A 560 18.79 18.76 -10.85
CA GLU A 560 17.95 19.58 -9.97
C GLU A 560 17.46 18.77 -8.77
N GLY A 561 17.43 17.44 -8.88
CA GLY A 561 17.00 16.53 -7.83
C GLY A 561 16.51 15.21 -8.41
N GLY A 562 15.86 14.40 -7.58
CA GLY A 562 15.36 13.10 -8.01
C GLY A 562 14.76 12.28 -6.88
N LEU A 563 14.26 11.10 -7.25
CA LEU A 563 13.62 10.16 -6.34
C LEU A 563 13.82 8.71 -6.80
N LEU A 564 13.58 7.75 -5.91
CA LEU A 564 13.37 6.36 -6.30
C LEU A 564 11.90 6.11 -6.64
N THR A 565 11.67 5.37 -7.71
CA THR A 565 10.33 4.98 -8.14
C THR A 565 9.80 3.81 -7.29
N GLY A 566 8.47 3.73 -7.15
CA GLY A 566 7.81 2.63 -6.45
C GLY A 566 8.11 2.55 -4.95
N ALA A 567 8.34 1.32 -4.46
CA ALA A 567 8.53 1.05 -3.03
C ALA A 567 9.94 1.39 -2.50
N ALA A 568 10.81 2.04 -3.29
CA ALA A 568 12.16 2.46 -2.90
C ALA A 568 13.07 1.31 -2.40
N GLY A 569 14.31 1.63 -1.99
CA GLY A 569 15.27 0.63 -1.53
C GLY A 569 16.13 -0.01 -2.60
N GLY A 570 15.92 0.38 -3.86
CA GLY A 570 16.53 -0.19 -5.05
C GLY A 570 15.64 0.07 -6.27
N GLY A 571 15.90 -0.64 -7.37
CA GLY A 571 15.16 -0.52 -8.62
C GLY A 571 15.52 0.75 -9.37
N PHE A 572 14.51 1.44 -9.91
CA PHE A 572 14.70 2.59 -10.77
C PHE A 572 14.68 3.92 -10.01
N ALA A 573 15.66 4.76 -10.31
CA ALA A 573 15.73 6.16 -9.92
C ALA A 573 15.30 7.07 -11.07
N LEU A 574 14.63 8.16 -10.72
CA LEU A 574 14.31 9.28 -11.60
C LEU A 574 15.18 10.46 -11.17
N LEU A 575 16.01 10.97 -12.07
CA LEU A 575 16.82 12.17 -11.85
C LEU A 575 16.42 13.24 -12.85
N ILE A 576 16.22 14.47 -12.36
CA ILE A 576 15.84 15.60 -13.19
C ILE A 576 17.10 16.38 -13.49
N ALA A 577 17.51 16.38 -14.76
CA ALA A 577 18.71 17.06 -15.22
C ALA A 577 18.54 18.57 -15.17
N ARG A 578 19.62 19.26 -14.79
CA ARG A 578 19.76 20.70 -15.00
C ARG A 578 19.73 21.00 -16.49
N GLU A 579 19.26 22.18 -16.83
CA GLU A 579 19.17 22.60 -18.23
C GLU A 579 20.54 22.59 -18.91
N GLY A 580 20.63 21.94 -20.07
CA GLY A 580 21.87 21.82 -20.83
C GLY A 580 22.89 20.82 -20.25
N ARG A 581 22.58 20.12 -19.16
CA ARG A 581 23.46 19.14 -18.52
C ARG A 581 22.99 17.69 -18.69
N GLU A 582 22.00 17.45 -19.56
CA GLU A 582 21.35 16.14 -19.70
C GLU A 582 22.34 15.04 -20.12
N ASP A 583 23.20 15.33 -21.11
CA ASP A 583 24.21 14.38 -21.59
C ASP A 583 25.31 14.13 -20.56
N GLU A 584 25.72 15.17 -19.82
CA GLU A 584 26.70 15.04 -18.74
C GLU A 584 26.15 14.18 -17.60
N LEU A 585 24.88 14.37 -17.23
CA LEU A 585 24.22 13.54 -16.22
C LEU A 585 24.17 12.08 -16.66
N ARG A 586 23.77 11.79 -17.91
CA ARG A 586 23.73 10.42 -18.46
C ARG A 586 25.13 9.79 -18.46
N LYS A 587 26.17 10.54 -18.82
CA LYS A 587 27.58 10.08 -18.74
C LYS A 587 28.01 9.80 -17.31
N GLY A 588 27.71 10.70 -16.38
CA GLY A 588 28.02 10.54 -14.96
C GLY A 588 27.35 9.30 -14.35
N LEU A 589 26.07 9.09 -14.64
CA LEU A 589 25.31 7.90 -14.23
C LEU A 589 25.87 6.62 -14.84
N THR A 590 26.23 6.65 -16.12
CA THR A 590 26.87 5.48 -16.79
C THR A 590 28.21 5.12 -16.13
N ALA A 591 29.00 6.12 -15.74
CA ALA A 591 30.29 5.92 -15.09
C ALA A 591 30.18 5.28 -13.69
N LEU A 592 29.00 5.34 -13.04
CA LEU A 592 28.77 4.69 -11.75
C LEU A 592 28.95 3.17 -11.82
N ARG A 593 28.81 2.54 -12.99
CA ARG A 593 29.08 1.10 -13.20
C ARG A 593 30.48 0.67 -12.71
N ASN A 594 31.43 1.59 -12.66
CA ASN A 594 32.78 1.33 -12.16
C ASN A 594 32.86 1.19 -10.63
N MET A 595 31.79 1.55 -9.91
CA MET A 595 31.67 1.37 -8.47
C MET A 595 30.90 0.08 -8.19
N ALA A 596 31.43 -0.76 -7.29
CA ALA A 596 30.86 -2.08 -7.00
C ALA A 596 29.34 -2.09 -6.71
N PRO A 597 28.75 -1.12 -5.96
CA PRO A 597 27.30 -1.11 -5.71
C PRO A 597 26.43 -0.93 -6.96
N TYR A 598 26.95 -0.34 -8.03
CA TYR A 598 26.20 -0.04 -9.26
C TYR A 598 26.72 -0.83 -10.47
N ALA A 599 27.47 -1.91 -10.25
CA ALA A 599 28.07 -2.69 -11.34
C ALA A 599 27.04 -3.17 -12.39
N LYS A 600 25.78 -3.35 -11.98
CA LYS A 600 24.66 -3.75 -12.84
C LYS A 600 23.73 -2.60 -13.25
N SER A 601 24.06 -1.37 -12.89
CA SER A 601 23.22 -0.20 -13.18
C SER A 601 23.13 0.10 -14.66
N SER A 602 22.15 0.88 -15.11
CA SER A 602 22.07 1.35 -16.48
C SER A 602 21.25 2.64 -16.60
N VAL A 603 21.65 3.52 -17.51
CA VAL A 603 20.76 4.60 -17.97
C VAL A 603 19.80 3.99 -18.99
N VAL A 604 18.49 4.20 -18.78
CA VAL A 604 17.45 3.54 -19.57
C VAL A 604 16.81 4.54 -20.52
N SER A 605 16.79 4.18 -21.81
CA SER A 605 16.05 4.91 -22.84
C SER A 605 14.58 4.51 -22.81
N TYR A 606 13.70 5.50 -22.82
CA TYR A 606 12.26 5.31 -22.74
C TYR A 606 11.52 6.36 -23.57
N SER A 607 10.26 6.07 -23.91
CA SER A 607 9.33 7.02 -24.52
C SER A 607 8.01 7.01 -23.77
N LEU A 608 7.26 8.10 -23.88
CA LEU A 608 5.96 8.24 -23.23
C LEU A 608 4.90 7.46 -24.01
N ASN A 609 4.11 6.64 -23.31
CA ASN A 609 3.07 5.82 -23.91
C ASN A 609 1.67 6.36 -23.56
N ARG A 610 0.97 6.84 -24.60
CA ARG A 610 -0.43 7.31 -24.53
C ARG A 610 -1.45 6.21 -24.81
N THR A 611 -1.04 5.15 -25.50
CA THR A 611 -1.89 4.03 -25.91
C THR A 611 -2.40 3.23 -24.72
N GLY A 612 -1.56 3.04 -23.70
CA GLY A 612 -1.84 2.19 -22.55
C GLY A 612 -1.80 0.70 -22.87
N ILE A 613 -2.43 -0.10 -22.01
CA ILE A 613 -2.61 -1.55 -22.23
C ILE A 613 -3.46 -1.76 -23.49
N SER A 614 -2.88 -2.23 -24.58
CA SER A 614 -3.57 -2.42 -25.87
C SER A 614 -3.74 -3.90 -26.21
N LEU A 615 -4.89 -4.25 -26.81
CA LEU A 615 -5.18 -5.60 -27.30
C LEU A 615 -5.25 -5.58 -28.83
N SER A 616 -4.61 -6.54 -29.47
CA SER A 616 -4.69 -6.80 -30.90
C SER A 616 -5.07 -8.26 -31.17
N GLU A 617 -5.71 -8.49 -32.32
CA GLU A 617 -6.20 -9.81 -32.74
C GLU A 617 -5.57 -10.15 -34.09
N ARG A 618 -5.13 -11.40 -34.25
CA ARG A 618 -4.59 -11.93 -35.51
C ARG A 618 -5.36 -13.19 -35.95
N PRO A 619 -5.59 -13.38 -37.25
CA PRO A 619 -6.22 -14.60 -37.78
C PRO A 619 -5.42 -15.87 -37.55
#